data_AF-A0A0F5FKV9-F1
#
_entry.id   AF-A0A0F5FKV9-F1
#
_cell.length_a   1.000
_cell.length_b   1.000
_cell.length_c   1.000
_cell.angle_alpha   90.00
_cell.angle_beta   90.00
_cell.angle_gamma   90.00
#
_symmetry.space_group_name_H-M   'P 1'
#
loop_
_entity.id
_entity.type
_entity.pdbx_description
1 polymer ?
#
loop_
_entity_poly.entity_id
_entity_poly.type
_entity_poly.pdbx_seq_one_letter_code
_entity_poly.pdbx_strand_id
1 'polypeptide(L)'
;MHTSPEALMAIIGMALATIAIKAGGLLLADRLPRYGFAAAWLRHIPGAVLAALVAPALVTGSMAEVFAAAATGLVFVLSRNLFASMATGVLTVYLMRIWLG
;
A
#
# COMPACT_ATOMS: atom_id res chain seq x y z
N MET A 1 2.79 -25.36 12.83
CA MET A 1 2.11 -24.06 12.90
C MET A 1 0.78 -24.26 13.61
N HIS A 2 0.75 -24.12 14.94
CA HIS A 2 -0.50 -24.19 15.70
C HIS A 2 -1.02 -22.76 15.84
N THR A 3 -2.16 -22.45 15.23
CA THR A 3 -2.89 -21.21 15.49
C THR A 3 -3.34 -21.23 16.94
N SER A 4 -2.57 -20.58 17.81
CA SER A 4 -2.94 -20.46 19.21
C SER A 4 -4.26 -19.68 19.31
N PRO A 5 -5.11 -19.95 20.31
CA PRO A 5 -6.40 -19.25 20.46
C PRO A 5 -6.23 -17.72 20.49
N GLU A 6 -5.12 -17.24 21.05
CA GLU A 6 -4.76 -15.82 21.13
C GLU A 6 -4.48 -15.23 19.74
N ALA A 7 -3.76 -15.96 18.88
CA ALA A 7 -3.50 -15.53 17.52
C ALA A 7 -4.81 -15.43 16.71
N LEU A 8 -5.74 -16.37 16.90
CA LEU A 8 -7.04 -16.32 16.24
C LEU A 8 -7.86 -15.10 16.71
N MET A 9 -7.91 -14.84 18.02
CA MET A 9 -8.57 -13.66 18.57
C MET A 9 -7.95 -12.37 18.05
N ALA A 10 -6.62 -12.30 17.95
CA ALA A 10 -5.91 -11.14 17.41
C ALA A 10 -6.26 -10.90 15.93
N ILE A 11 -6.27 -11.94 15.09
CA ILE A 11 -6.63 -11.84 13.68
C ILE A 11 -8.07 -11.35 13.53
N ILE A 12 -9.02 -11.91 14.28
CA ILE A 12 -10.42 -11.49 14.26
C ILE A 12 -10.54 -10.02 14.72
N GLY A 13 -9.87 -9.65 15.81
CA GLY A 13 -9.86 -8.27 16.29
C GLY A 13 -9.31 -7.28 15.26
N MET A 14 -8.19 -7.60 14.63
CA MET A 14 -7.60 -6.80 13.55
C MET A 14 -8.54 -6.69 12.34
N ALA A 15 -9.17 -7.80 11.95
CA ALA A 15 -10.12 -7.82 10.84
C ALA A 15 -11.33 -6.92 11.12
N LEU A 16 -11.92 -7.03 12.31
CA LEU A 16 -13.05 -6.20 12.74
C LEU A 16 -12.66 -4.72 12.78
N ALA A 17 -11.51 -4.37 13.35
CA ALA A 17 -11.03 -2.99 13.37
C ALA A 17 -10.82 -2.44 11.95
N THR A 18 -10.23 -3.23 11.05
CA THR A 18 -9.99 -2.85 9.65
C THR A 18 -11.31 -2.60 8.90
N ILE A 19 -12.27 -3.51 9.04
CA ILE A 19 -13.57 -3.39 8.38
C ILE A 19 -14.36 -2.22 8.98
N ALA A 20 -14.33 -2.03 10.30
CA ALA A 20 -15.00 -0.92 10.97
C ALA A 20 -14.49 0.45 10.50
N ILE A 21 -13.16 0.62 10.36
CA ILE A 21 -12.58 1.88 9.84
C ILE A 21 -13.01 2.11 8.38
N LYS A 22 -12.93 1.08 7.53
CA LYS A 22 -13.36 1.17 6.12
C LYS A 22 -14.84 1.53 6.00
N ALA A 23 -15.69 0.82 6.74
CA ALA A 23 -17.13 1.06 6.77
C ALA A 23 -17.45 2.44 7.33
N GLY A 24 -16.78 2.87 8.40
CA GLY A 24 -16.92 4.20 8.98
C GLY A 24 -16.58 5.31 7.97
N GLY A 25 -15.49 5.15 7.21
CA GLY A 25 -15.12 6.07 6.13
C GLY A 25 -16.20 6.15 5.03
N LEU A 26 -16.76 5.01 4.62
CA LEU A 26 -17.88 4.95 3.68
C LEU A 26 -19.14 5.64 4.22
N LEU A 27 -19.49 5.41 5.49
CA LEU A 27 -20.65 6.02 6.15
C LEU A 27 -20.50 7.54 6.33
N LEU A 28 -19.27 8.03 6.48
CA LEU A 28 -18.96 9.46 6.61
C LEU A 28 -18.73 10.16 5.27
N ALA A 29 -18.60 9.42 4.17
CA ALA A 29 -18.20 9.96 2.86
C ALA A 29 -19.11 11.12 2.40
N ASP A 30 -20.42 10.99 2.59
CA ASP A 30 -21.39 12.01 2.20
C ASP A 30 -21.33 13.29 3.05
N ARG A 31 -20.74 13.21 4.24
CA ARG A 31 -20.56 14.33 5.17
C ARG A 31 -19.24 15.08 4.97
N LEU A 32 -18.38 14.60 4.07
CA LEU A 32 -17.08 15.24 3.82
C LEU A 32 -17.25 16.59 3.09
N PRO A 33 -16.42 17.59 3.41
CA PRO A 33 -16.42 18.87 2.70
C PRO A 33 -16.17 18.68 1.19
N ARG A 34 -17.03 19.28 0.36
CA ARG A 34 -16.91 19.23 -1.10
C ARG A 34 -16.14 20.42 -1.70
N TYR A 35 -16.10 21.53 -0.97
CA TYR A 35 -15.51 22.81 -1.40
C TYR A 35 -14.60 23.40 -0.32
N GLY A 36 -13.74 24.34 -0.72
CA GLY A 36 -12.81 25.04 0.17
C GLY A 36 -11.52 24.27 0.45
N PHE A 37 -10.72 24.83 1.37
CA PHE A 37 -9.38 24.31 1.70
C PHE A 37 -9.39 22.86 2.18
N ALA A 38 -10.31 22.50 3.08
CA ALA A 38 -10.40 21.14 3.62
C ALA A 38 -10.68 20.10 2.52
N ALA A 39 -11.57 20.43 1.56
CA ALA A 39 -11.86 19.56 0.42
C ALA A 39 -10.64 19.40 -0.51
N ALA A 40 -9.90 20.49 -0.76
CA ALA A 40 -8.67 20.44 -1.56
C ALA A 40 -7.59 19.57 -0.88
N TRP A 41 -7.40 19.73 0.42
CA TRP A 41 -6.47 18.92 1.21
C TRP A 41 -6.84 17.43 1.19
N LEU A 42 -8.11 17.10 1.44
CA LEU A 42 -8.61 15.71 1.42
C LEU A 42 -8.32 14.98 0.09
N ARG A 43 -8.40 15.67 -1.05
CA ARG A 43 -8.11 15.08 -2.38
C ARG A 43 -6.64 14.66 -2.55
N HIS A 44 -5.72 15.23 -1.78
CA HIS A 44 -4.29 14.92 -1.87
C HIS A 44 -3.84 13.83 -0.89
N ILE A 45 -4.66 13.51 0.11
CA ILE A 45 -4.33 12.51 1.14
C ILE A 45 -4.00 11.13 0.54
N PRO A 46 -4.77 10.55 -0.40
CA PRO A 46 -4.48 9.20 -0.89
C PRO A 46 -3.08 9.07 -1.48
N GLY A 47 -2.68 10.03 -2.32
CA GLY A 47 -1.34 10.05 -2.90
C GLY A 47 -0.25 10.28 -1.85
N ALA A 48 -0.48 11.20 -0.91
CA ALA A 48 0.47 11.48 0.17
C ALA A 48 0.68 10.28 1.10
N VAL A 49 -0.39 9.56 1.46
CA VAL A 49 -0.31 8.36 2.29
C VAL A 49 0.43 7.24 1.56
N LEU A 50 0.14 7.01 0.27
CA LEU A 50 0.89 6.02 -0.51
C LEU A 50 2.38 6.38 -0.59
N ALA A 51 2.71 7.65 -0.84
CA ALA A 51 4.10 8.10 -0.85
C ALA A 51 4.77 7.92 0.53
N ALA A 52 4.07 8.24 1.62
CA ALA A 52 4.57 8.08 2.98
C ALA A 52 4.78 6.61 3.39
N LEU A 53 4.04 5.67 2.79
CA LEU A 53 4.26 4.23 2.99
C LEU A 53 5.44 3.71 2.18
N VAL A 54 5.61 4.18 0.95
CA VAL A 54 6.66 3.70 0.03
C VAL A 54 8.01 4.33 0.36
N ALA A 55 8.06 5.61 0.72
CA ALA A 55 9.31 6.34 0.93
C ALA A 55 10.21 5.70 2.01
N PRO A 56 9.73 5.30 3.21
CA PRO A 56 10.56 4.61 4.18
C PRO A 56 11.10 3.29 3.62
N ALA A 57 10.29 2.50 2.91
CA ALA A 57 10.74 1.25 2.31
C ALA A 57 11.86 1.45 1.28
N LEU A 58 11.88 2.59 0.58
CA LEU A 58 12.96 2.95 -0.34
C LEU A 58 14.21 3.47 0.35
N VAL A 59 14.06 4.18 1.47
CA VAL A 59 15.18 4.80 2.20
C VAL A 59 15.88 3.80 3.13
N THR A 60 15.10 2.97 3.82
CA THR A 60 15.61 2.01 4.81
C THR A 60 15.70 0.59 4.26
N GLY A 61 15.18 0.35 3.05
CA GLY A 61 15.26 -0.94 2.38
C GLY A 61 16.62 -1.22 1.75
N SER A 62 16.70 -2.36 1.07
CA SER A 62 17.88 -2.73 0.30
C SER A 62 17.80 -2.19 -1.13
N MET A 63 18.84 -2.45 -1.92
CA MET A 63 18.83 -2.11 -3.34
C MET A 63 17.70 -2.84 -4.11
N ALA A 64 17.22 -3.98 -3.60
CA ALA A 64 16.11 -4.71 -4.21
C ALA A 64 14.82 -3.87 -4.25
N GLU A 65 14.50 -3.16 -3.18
CA GLU A 65 13.31 -2.32 -3.09
C GLU A 65 13.39 -1.12 -4.06
N VAL A 66 14.58 -0.53 -4.24
CA VAL A 66 14.81 0.57 -5.18
C VAL A 66 14.62 0.11 -6.62
N PHE A 67 15.25 -1.01 -7.02
CA PHE A 67 15.09 -1.56 -8.36
C PHE A 67 13.65 -1.99 -8.63
N ALA A 68 12.98 -2.60 -7.65
CA ALA A 68 11.58 -2.99 -7.79
C ALA A 68 10.66 -1.79 -7.99
N ALA A 69 10.86 -0.69 -7.25
CA ALA A 69 10.07 0.52 -7.45
C ALA A 69 10.31 1.17 -8.82
N ALA A 70 11.56 1.23 -9.28
CA ALA A 70 11.90 1.74 -10.61
C ALA A 70 11.26 0.88 -11.72
N ALA A 71 11.38 -0.44 -11.65
CA ALA A 71 10.79 -1.37 -12.61
C ALA A 71 9.25 -1.31 -12.62
N THR A 72 8.63 -1.27 -11.44
CA THR A 72 7.17 -1.11 -11.28
C THR A 72 6.70 0.18 -11.92
N GLY A 73 7.36 1.30 -11.62
CA GLY A 73 7.03 2.61 -12.17
C GLY A 73 7.20 2.66 -13.69
N LEU A 74 8.28 2.10 -14.21
CA LEU A 74 8.54 2.04 -15.66
C LEU A 74 7.45 1.24 -16.38
N VAL A 75 7.14 0.03 -15.89
CA VAL A 75 6.08 -0.80 -16.50
C VAL A 75 4.72 -0.11 -16.41
N PHE A 76 4.41 0.57 -15.31
CA PHE A 76 3.16 1.30 -15.20
C PHE A 76 3.06 2.45 -16.21
N VAL A 77 4.14 3.23 -16.37
CA VAL A 77 4.16 4.37 -17.31
C VAL A 77 4.00 3.89 -18.76
N LEU A 78 4.64 2.77 -19.12
CA LEU A 78 4.57 2.24 -20.49
C LEU A 78 3.26 1.49 -20.78
N SER A 79 2.84 0.60 -19.87
CA SER A 79 1.71 -0.31 -20.11
C SER A 79 0.35 0.24 -19.63
N ARG A 80 0.37 1.16 -18.66
CA ARG A 80 -0.81 1.59 -17.89
C ARG A 80 -1.62 0.43 -17.27
N ASN A 81 -0.99 -0.74 -17.12
CA ASN A 81 -1.61 -1.94 -16.60
C ASN A 81 -1.11 -2.21 -15.18
N LEU A 82 -2.03 -2.14 -14.22
CA LEU A 82 -1.73 -2.35 -12.80
C LEU A 82 -1.21 -3.78 -12.52
N PHE A 83 -1.81 -4.80 -13.14
CA PHE A 83 -1.39 -6.19 -12.94
C PHE A 83 0.03 -6.44 -13.44
N ALA A 84 0.36 -5.95 -14.63
CA ALA A 84 1.71 -6.06 -15.19
C ALA A 84 2.74 -5.37 -14.29
N SER A 85 2.39 -4.18 -13.77
CA SER A 85 3.26 -3.41 -12.88
C SER A 85 3.50 -4.13 -11.55
N MET A 86 2.43 -4.64 -10.93
CA MET A 86 2.52 -5.42 -9.68
C MET A 86 3.36 -6.68 -9.87
N ALA A 87 3.10 -7.45 -10.92
CA ALA A 87 3.86 -8.67 -11.21
C ALA A 87 5.36 -8.37 -11.40
N THR A 88 5.68 -7.30 -12.14
CA THR A 88 7.06 -6.87 -12.37
C THR A 88 7.75 -6.49 -11.06
N GLY A 89 7.10 -5.69 -10.21
CA GLY A 89 7.66 -5.30 -8.92
C GLY A 89 7.97 -6.49 -8.02
N VAL A 90 6.98 -7.39 -7.85
CA VAL A 90 7.13 -8.60 -7.04
C VAL A 90 8.26 -9.49 -7.58
N LEU A 91 8.28 -9.74 -8.89
CA LEU A 91 9.34 -10.52 -9.53
C LEU A 91 10.72 -9.88 -9.35
N THR A 92 10.81 -8.56 -9.44
CA THR A 92 12.08 -7.84 -9.27
C THR A 92 12.62 -8.01 -7.85
N VAL A 93 11.79 -7.82 -6.82
CA VAL A 93 12.21 -8.06 -5.42
C VAL A 93 12.64 -9.51 -5.24
N TYR A 94 11.84 -10.45 -5.73
CA TYR A 94 12.13 -11.89 -5.60
C TYR A 94 13.48 -12.27 -6.22
N LEU A 95 13.72 -11.87 -7.48
CA LEU A 95 14.97 -12.17 -8.18
C LEU A 95 16.16 -11.47 -7.53
N MET A 96 16.01 -10.21 -7.12
CA MET A 96 17.07 -9.47 -6.43
C MET A 96 17.45 -10.11 -5.10
N ARG A 97 16.48 -10.59 -4.32
CA ARG A 97 16.75 -11.29 -3.06
C ARG A 97 17.48 -12.62 -3.31
N ILE A 98 17.09 -13.38 -4.32
CA ILE A 98 17.82 -14.61 -4.69
C ILE A 98 19.28 -14.30 -5.06
N TRP A 99 19.51 -13.18 -5.74
CA TRP A 99 20.84 -12.81 -6.19
C TRP A 99 21.72 -12.20 -5.09
N LEU A 100 21.12 -11.47 -4.15
CA LEU A 100 21.81 -10.78 -3.06
C LEU A 100 22.01 -11.64 -1.80
N GLY A 101 21.29 -12.77 -1.67
CA GLY A 101 21.34 -13.68 -0.51
C GLY A 101 20.46 -13.23 0.65
#